data_AF-A0A268TZU0-F1
#
_entry.id   AF-A0A268TZU0-F1
#
_cell.length_a   1.000
_cell.length_b   1.000
_cell.length_c   1.000
_cell.angle_alpha   90.00
_cell.angle_beta   90.00
_cell.angle_gamma   90.00
#
_symmetry.space_group_name_H-M   'P 1'
#
loop_
_entity.id
_entity.type
_entity.pdbx_description
1 polymer ?
#
loop_
_entity_poly.entity_id
_entity_poly.type
_entity_poly.pdbx_seq_one_letter_code
_entity_poly.pdbx_strand_id
1 'polypeptide(L)'
;MKLKLISFMSFIFIIFIVVFILFFYNNKYQINLFQDGLTKAYYENADKTLKTTIDSMADSLGSLVKGMDEKDQLALISKAINGVNDIRLGGGGGGGEGYYFGQKDPNPLIYQRQPDLGGKNQNYLKAKNGH
;
A
#
# COMPACT_ATOMS: atom_id res chain seq x y z
N MET A 1 -60.41 -11.30 -28.16
CA MET A 1 -59.12 -12.02 -27.99
C MET A 1 -57.90 -11.11 -28.06
N LYS A 2 -57.75 -10.27 -29.08
CA LYS A 2 -56.57 -9.40 -29.27
C LYS A 2 -56.23 -8.48 -28.09
N LEU A 3 -57.23 -7.85 -27.45
CA LEU A 3 -57.00 -6.94 -26.31
C LEU A 3 -56.45 -7.67 -25.06
N LYS A 4 -56.94 -8.89 -24.79
CA LYS A 4 -56.46 -9.73 -23.68
C LYS A 4 -55.03 -10.20 -23.93
N LEU A 5 -54.69 -10.51 -25.19
CA LEU A 5 -53.34 -10.89 -25.59
C LEU A 5 -52.35 -9.72 -25.47
N ILE A 6 -52.74 -8.51 -25.91
CA ILE A 6 -51.92 -7.30 -25.80
C ILE A 6 -51.69 -6.95 -24.32
N SER A 7 -52.73 -7.01 -23.49
CA SER A 7 -52.60 -6.75 -22.05
C SER A 7 -51.67 -7.76 -21.36
N PHE A 8 -51.73 -9.04 -21.73
CA PHE A 8 -50.81 -10.06 -21.22
C PHE A 8 -49.36 -9.84 -21.66
N MET A 9 -49.12 -9.49 -22.93
CA MET A 9 -47.78 -9.18 -23.41
C MET A 9 -47.20 -7.92 -22.74
N SER A 10 -48.01 -6.87 -22.53
CA SER A 10 -47.56 -5.68 -21.80
C SER A 10 -47.21 -5.99 -20.34
N PHE A 11 -47.96 -6.86 -19.67
CA PHE A 11 -47.66 -7.27 -18.30
C PHE A 11 -46.31 -8.00 -18.20
N ILE A 12 -46.05 -8.96 -19.09
CA ILE A 12 -44.75 -9.66 -19.15
C ILE A 12 -43.60 -8.70 -19.44
N PHE A 13 -43.82 -7.74 -20.34
CA PHE A 13 -42.80 -6.75 -20.69
C PHE A 13 -42.42 -5.85 -19.50
N ILE A 14 -43.41 -5.44 -18.69
CA ILE A 14 -43.16 -4.66 -17.47
C ILE A 14 -42.37 -5.47 -16.45
N ILE A 15 -42.73 -6.73 -16.24
CA ILE A 15 -41.97 -7.63 -15.34
C ILE A 15 -40.52 -7.75 -15.83
N PHE A 16 -40.32 -7.91 -17.13
CA PHE A 16 -38.99 -8.02 -17.72
C PHE A 16 -38.14 -6.77 -17.45
N ILE A 17 -38.71 -5.57 -17.61
CA ILE A 17 -38.04 -4.30 -17.29
C ILE A 17 -37.67 -4.23 -15.80
N VAL A 18 -38.59 -4.61 -14.90
CA VAL A 18 -38.35 -4.58 -13.46
C VAL A 18 -37.22 -5.53 -13.08
N VAL A 19 -37.23 -6.76 -13.59
CA VAL A 19 -36.16 -7.74 -13.35
C VAL A 19 -34.84 -7.25 -13.93
N PHE A 20 -34.86 -6.64 -15.11
CA PHE A 20 -33.66 -6.09 -15.74
C PHE A 20 -33.05 -4.96 -14.89
N ILE A 21 -33.86 -4.00 -14.42
CA ILE A 21 -33.39 -2.91 -13.55
C ILE A 21 -32.83 -3.46 -12.24
N LEU A 22 -33.52 -4.40 -11.59
CA LEU A 22 -33.05 -5.02 -10.34
C LEU A 22 -31.73 -5.78 -10.52
N PHE A 23 -31.55 -6.47 -11.65
CA PHE A 23 -30.32 -7.17 -11.99
C PHE A 23 -29.14 -6.19 -12.12
N PHE A 24 -29.30 -5.10 -12.87
CA PHE A 24 -28.22 -4.11 -13.04
C PHE A 24 -27.97 -3.27 -11.78
N TYR A 25 -29.00 -2.99 -10.98
CA TYR A 25 -28.85 -2.28 -9.70
C TYR A 25 -28.06 -3.11 -8.68
N ASN A 26 -28.38 -4.41 -8.55
CA ASN A 26 -27.68 -5.32 -7.64
C ASN A 26 -26.21 -5.55 -8.06
N ASN A 27 -25.94 -5.60 -9.38
CA ASN A 27 -24.58 -5.76 -9.88
C ASN A 27 -23.65 -4.60 -9.48
N LYS A 28 -24.10 -3.33 -9.55
CA LYS A 28 -23.23 -2.20 -9.17
C LYS A 28 -22.83 -2.23 -7.70
N TYR A 29 -23.77 -2.56 -6.81
CA TYR A 29 -23.50 -2.65 -5.38
C TYR A 29 -22.51 -3.79 -5.06
N GLN A 30 -22.70 -4.96 -5.67
CA GLN A 30 -21.79 -6.09 -5.49
C GLN A 30 -20.40 -5.83 -6.08
N ILE A 31 -20.30 -5.15 -7.22
CA ILE A 31 -19.02 -4.77 -7.83
C ILE A 31 -18.24 -3.83 -6.91
N ASN A 32 -18.89 -2.82 -6.32
CA ASN A 32 -18.23 -1.89 -5.42
C ASN A 32 -17.77 -2.58 -4.12
N LEU A 33 -18.62 -3.40 -3.50
CA LEU A 33 -18.23 -4.20 -2.33
C LEU A 33 -17.06 -5.14 -2.62
N PHE A 34 -17.04 -5.73 -3.81
CA PHE A 34 -15.96 -6.61 -4.24
C PHE A 34 -14.65 -5.83 -4.48
N GLN A 35 -14.74 -4.65 -5.09
CA GLN A 35 -13.58 -3.77 -5.27
C GLN A 35 -13.03 -3.28 -3.92
N ASP A 36 -13.89 -2.85 -3.00
CA ASP A 36 -13.49 -2.40 -1.66
C ASP A 36 -12.86 -3.54 -0.86
N GLY A 37 -13.47 -4.73 -0.91
CA GLY A 37 -12.97 -5.93 -0.24
C GLY A 37 -11.61 -6.39 -0.78
N LEU A 38 -11.44 -6.43 -2.10
CA LEU A 38 -10.16 -6.76 -2.72
C LEU A 38 -9.09 -5.72 -2.41
N THR A 39 -9.44 -4.44 -2.51
CA THR A 39 -8.51 -3.33 -2.24
C THR A 39 -8.03 -3.39 -0.80
N LYS A 40 -8.96 -3.55 0.16
CA LYS A 40 -8.62 -3.68 1.58
C LYS A 40 -7.76 -4.91 1.85
N ALA A 41 -8.16 -6.08 1.36
CA ALA A 41 -7.40 -7.31 1.57
C ALA A 41 -6.02 -7.26 0.91
N TYR A 42 -5.90 -6.63 -0.26
CA TYR A 42 -4.62 -6.42 -0.93
C TYR A 42 -3.69 -5.54 -0.10
N TYR A 43 -4.15 -4.36 0.33
CA TYR A 43 -3.33 -3.45 1.12
C TYR A 43 -3.01 -4.02 2.51
N GLU A 44 -3.95 -4.68 3.19
CA GLU A 44 -3.68 -5.32 4.49
C GLU A 44 -2.61 -6.41 4.38
N ASN A 45 -2.60 -7.20 3.30
CA ASN A 45 -1.59 -8.23 3.10
C ASN A 45 -0.24 -7.64 2.66
N ALA A 46 -0.27 -6.60 1.82
CA ALA A 46 0.94 -5.87 1.43
C ALA A 46 1.61 -5.23 2.66
N ASP A 47 0.83 -4.57 3.52
CA ASP A 47 1.32 -3.93 4.75
C ASP A 47 1.89 -4.95 5.73
N LYS A 48 1.20 -6.08 5.95
CA LYS A 48 1.71 -7.16 6.80
C LYS A 48 3.00 -7.76 6.28
N THR A 49 3.09 -7.99 4.96
CA THR A 49 4.27 -8.55 4.32
C THR A 49 5.45 -7.59 4.43
N LEU A 50 5.22 -6.31 4.12
CA LEU A 50 6.22 -5.27 4.23
C LEU A 50 6.72 -5.14 5.67
N LYS A 51 5.81 -5.07 6.64
CA LYS A 51 6.14 -5.01 8.07
C LYS A 51 6.99 -6.21 8.50
N THR A 52 6.55 -7.42 8.19
CA THR A 52 7.28 -8.65 8.57
C THR A 52 8.69 -8.67 8.00
N THR A 53 8.83 -8.22 6.74
CA THR A 53 10.13 -8.16 6.07
C THR A 53 11.04 -7.11 6.73
N ILE A 54 10.51 -5.92 7.05
CA ILE A 54 11.24 -4.85 7.73
C ILE A 54 11.67 -5.29 9.14
N ASP A 55 10.76 -5.87 9.92
CA ASP A 55 11.04 -6.33 11.29
C ASP A 55 12.15 -7.40 11.27
N SER A 56 12.07 -8.36 10.34
CA SER A 56 13.10 -9.39 10.18
C SER A 56 14.46 -8.82 9.78
N MET A 57 14.49 -7.80 8.92
CA MET A 57 15.73 -7.09 8.57
C MET A 57 16.31 -6.34 9.76
N ALA A 58 15.46 -5.65 10.53
CA ALA A 58 15.87 -4.91 11.72
C ALA A 58 16.48 -5.85 12.77
N ASP A 59 15.86 -7.00 13.03
CA ASP A 59 16.36 -8.00 13.97
C ASP A 59 17.70 -8.60 13.51
N SER A 60 17.82 -8.89 12.21
CA SER A 60 19.04 -9.45 11.62
C SER A 60 20.20 -8.44 11.68
N LEU A 61 19.94 -7.19 11.28
CA LEU A 61 20.93 -6.12 11.34
C LEU A 61 21.30 -5.78 12.78
N GLY A 62 20.33 -5.71 13.68
CA GLY A 62 20.52 -5.47 15.11
C GLY A 62 21.40 -6.54 15.75
N SER A 63 21.20 -7.81 15.38
CA SER A 63 22.04 -8.93 15.82
C SER A 63 23.45 -8.85 15.26
N LEU A 64 23.59 -8.45 13.99
CA LEU A 64 24.89 -8.32 13.32
C LEU A 64 25.77 -7.21 13.91
N VAL A 65 25.15 -6.10 14.32
CA VAL A 65 25.88 -4.94 14.86
C VAL A 65 26.04 -4.97 16.38
N LYS A 66 25.45 -5.98 17.05
CA LYS A 66 25.46 -6.08 18.51
C LYS A 66 26.89 -6.20 19.04
N GLY A 67 27.27 -5.30 19.94
CA GLY A 67 28.61 -5.29 20.56
C GLY A 67 29.66 -4.49 19.78
N MET A 68 29.33 -3.94 18.62
CA MET A 68 30.16 -2.94 17.93
C MET A 68 29.97 -1.55 18.57
N ASP A 69 30.91 -0.63 18.35
CA ASP A 69 30.72 0.77 18.73
C ASP A 69 29.69 1.45 17.82
N GLU A 70 28.98 2.45 18.35
CA GLU A 70 27.85 3.09 17.67
C GLU A 70 28.21 3.62 16.27
N LYS A 71 29.44 4.12 16.06
CA LYS A 71 29.87 4.64 14.76
C LYS A 71 29.98 3.51 13.73
N ASP A 72 30.54 2.37 14.10
CA ASP A 72 30.66 1.22 13.22
C ASP A 72 29.30 0.52 13.00
N GLN A 73 28.43 0.50 14.02
CA GLN A 73 27.04 0.04 13.86
C GLN A 73 26.30 0.85 12.79
N LEU A 74 26.39 2.18 12.88
CA LEU A 74 25.74 3.09 11.93
C LEU A 74 26.33 2.99 10.53
N ALA A 75 27.67 2.83 10.42
CA ALA A 75 28.32 2.63 9.13
C ALA A 75 27.87 1.33 8.46
N LEU A 76 27.76 0.24 9.22
CA LEU A 76 27.32 -1.06 8.70
C LEU A 76 25.84 -1.04 8.29
N ILE A 77 24.96 -0.50 9.13
CA ILE A 77 23.53 -0.35 8.82
C ILE A 77 23.35 0.56 7.60
N SER A 78 24.08 1.68 7.55
CA SER A 78 24.06 2.60 6.40
C SER A 78 24.53 1.91 5.13
N LYS A 79 25.60 1.10 5.19
CA LYS A 79 26.07 0.32 4.05
C LYS A 79 25.08 -0.78 3.64
N ALA A 80 24.42 -1.44 4.60
CA ALA A 80 23.41 -2.44 4.30
C ALA A 80 22.19 -1.81 3.63
N ILE A 81 21.68 -0.72 4.17
CA ILE A 81 20.56 0.04 3.58
C ILE A 81 20.99 0.58 2.22
N ASN A 82 22.08 1.36 2.10
CA ASN A 82 22.55 1.97 0.84
C ASN A 82 23.06 0.96 -0.20
N GLY A 83 23.57 -0.20 0.21
CA GLY A 83 23.95 -1.29 -0.68
C GLY A 83 22.74 -2.00 -1.27
N VAL A 84 21.57 -1.86 -0.63
CA VAL A 84 20.26 -2.32 -1.08
C VAL A 84 19.64 -1.30 -2.07
N ASN A 85 20.45 -0.76 -3.00
CA ASN A 85 19.95 0.10 -4.09
C ASN A 85 19.02 -0.65 -5.07
N ASP A 86 19.04 -1.98 -5.04
CA ASP A 86 18.28 -2.84 -5.96
C ASP A 86 16.99 -3.44 -5.37
N ILE A 87 16.73 -3.31 -4.07
CA ILE A 87 15.39 -3.66 -3.52
C ILE A 87 14.47 -2.47 -3.77
N ARG A 88 14.15 -2.24 -5.04
CA ARG A 88 12.94 -1.53 -5.44
C ARG A 88 11.78 -2.44 -5.05
N LEU A 89 11.16 -2.16 -3.91
CA LEU A 89 9.88 -2.77 -3.56
C LEU A 89 8.86 -2.29 -4.60
N GLY A 90 8.63 -3.11 -5.63
CA GLY A 90 7.84 -2.78 -6.82
C GLY A 90 8.66 -2.86 -8.10
N GLY A 91 8.82 -4.09 -8.62
CA GLY A 91 9.35 -4.34 -9.96
C GLY A 91 8.27 -4.12 -11.01
N GLY A 92 8.19 -2.92 -11.56
CA GLY A 92 7.33 -2.55 -12.70
C GLY A 92 7.76 -1.18 -13.20
N GLY A 93 7.95 -1.02 -14.50
CA GLY A 93 8.62 0.15 -15.09
C GLY A 93 8.11 1.50 -14.60
N GLY A 94 9.05 2.38 -14.23
CA GLY A 94 8.79 3.78 -13.90
C GLY A 94 8.55 4.06 -12.41
N GLY A 95 9.62 4.12 -11.63
CA GLY A 95 9.59 4.67 -10.25
C GLY A 95 9.25 3.64 -9.17
N GLY A 96 10.28 2.98 -8.62
CA GLY A 96 10.10 2.19 -7.38
C GLY A 96 9.73 3.12 -6.22
N GLU A 97 8.55 2.91 -5.64
CA GLU A 97 7.98 3.81 -4.62
C GLU A 97 8.42 3.46 -3.18
N GLY A 98 8.89 2.23 -2.92
CA GLY A 98 9.40 1.83 -1.60
C GLY A 98 10.90 2.10 -1.43
N TYR A 99 11.29 2.65 -0.28
CA TYR A 99 12.68 2.87 0.13
C TYR A 99 12.84 2.60 1.64
N TYR A 100 14.06 2.23 2.05
CA TYR A 100 14.41 2.03 3.45
C TYR A 100 15.00 3.32 4.04
N PHE A 101 14.67 3.62 5.31
CA PHE A 101 15.28 4.69 6.08
C PHE A 101 15.50 4.23 7.54
N GLY A 102 16.49 4.81 8.21
CA GLY A 102 16.79 4.54 9.62
C GLY A 102 16.58 5.78 10.47
N GLN A 103 15.94 5.63 11.63
CA GLN A 103 15.65 6.73 12.56
C GLN A 103 16.07 6.37 13.98
N LYS A 104 16.64 7.34 14.71
CA LYS A 104 16.82 7.32 16.16
C LYS A 104 16.16 8.56 16.71
N ASP A 105 15.01 8.36 17.36
CA ASP A 105 14.10 9.41 17.82
C ASP A 105 14.84 10.63 18.42
N PRO A 106 14.62 11.88 17.95
CA PRO A 106 13.77 12.34 16.84
C PRO A 106 14.55 12.60 15.53
N ASN A 107 15.79 12.12 15.42
CA ASN A 107 16.69 12.42 14.30
C ASN A 107 16.77 11.22 13.33
N PRO A 108 16.58 11.43 12.02
CA PRO A 108 16.81 10.40 11.03
C PRO A 108 18.31 10.17 10.94
N LEU A 109 18.75 8.93 11.00
CA LEU A 109 20.16 8.59 10.90
C LEU A 109 20.55 8.33 9.45
N ILE A 110 19.66 7.75 8.66
CA ILE A 110 19.96 7.27 7.30
C ILE A 110 18.74 7.54 6.40
N TYR A 111 18.91 8.41 5.39
CA TYR A 111 17.91 8.71 4.36
C TYR A 111 18.55 8.62 2.96
N GLN A 112 18.20 7.60 2.17
CA GLN A 112 18.79 7.41 0.84
C GLN A 112 18.38 8.47 -0.18
N ARG A 113 17.10 8.83 -0.20
CA ARG A 113 16.53 9.75 -1.20
C ARG A 113 16.86 11.22 -0.88
N GLN A 114 17.18 11.50 0.37
CA GLN A 114 17.48 12.84 0.90
C GLN A 114 18.60 12.74 1.96
N PRO A 115 19.85 12.46 1.53
CA PRO A 115 20.98 12.29 2.44
C PRO A 115 21.28 13.56 3.24
N ASP A 116 20.81 14.71 2.78
CA ASP A 116 20.86 16.01 3.45
C ASP A 116 19.97 16.11 4.70
N LEU A 117 19.06 15.15 4.91
CA LEU A 117 18.22 15.09 6.11
C LEU A 117 18.86 14.31 7.26
N GLY A 118 19.90 13.51 7.00
CA GLY A 118 20.60 12.75 8.05
C GLY A 118 21.08 13.65 9.19
N GLY A 119 20.73 13.29 10.43
CA GLY A 119 21.09 14.01 11.66
C GLY A 119 20.24 15.24 11.99
N LYS A 120 19.24 15.62 11.16
CA LYS A 120 18.38 16.80 11.40
C LYS A 120 17.09 16.43 12.14
N ASN A 121 16.67 17.25 13.09
CA ASN A 121 15.42 17.04 13.83
C ASN A 121 14.19 17.05 12.90
N GLN A 122 13.45 15.93 12.84
CA GLN A 122 12.31 15.78 11.93
C GLN A 122 11.06 16.54 12.34
N ASN A 123 10.97 17.04 13.59
CA ASN A 123 9.79 17.77 14.06
C ASN A 123 9.53 19.07 13.25
N TYR A 124 10.50 19.52 12.46
CA TYR A 124 10.42 20.70 11.60
C TYR A 124 10.33 20.37 10.11
N LEU A 125 10.40 19.10 9.74
CA LEU A 125 10.31 18.65 8.35
C LEU A 125 8.85 18.35 8.04
N LYS A 126 8.25 19.15 7.17
CA LYS A 126 6.93 18.86 6.58
C LYS A 126 7.13 18.36 5.17
N ALA A 127 6.38 17.35 4.78
CA ALA A 127 6.29 16.97 3.39
C ALA A 127 5.69 18.14 2.56
N LYS A 128 5.92 18.17 1.24
CA LYS A 128 5.41 19.25 0.35
C LYS A 128 3.89 19.44 0.43
N ASN A 129 3.16 18.41 0.87
CA ASN A 129 1.73 18.38 1.12
C ASN A 129 1.33 18.77 2.56
N GLY A 130 2.25 19.25 3.40
CA GLY A 130 1.96 19.85 4.71
C GLY A 130 1.75 18.85 5.86
N HIS A 131 1.95 17.56 5.62
CA HIS A 131 1.93 16.49 6.60
C HIS A 131 3.33 16.18 7.13
#